data_AF-A0A959RY96-F1
#
_entry.id   AF-A0A959RY96-F1
#
_cell.length_a   1.000
_cell.length_b   1.000
_cell.length_c   1.000
_cell.angle_alpha   90.00
_cell.angle_beta   90.00
_cell.angle_gamma   90.00
#
_symmetry.space_group_name_H-M   'P 1'
#
loop_
_entity.id
_entity.type
_entity.pdbx_description
1 polymer ?
#
loop_
_entity_poly.entity_id
_entity_poly.type
_entity_poly.pdbx_seq_one_letter_code
_entity_poly.pdbx_strand_id
1 'polypeptide(L)'
;AIAGGIFGGYLTSILAEIIGSENLILISIFMLSWCIPIINSLWKNNVINYQSNIRQKKTTKTFFDHPLKLIRSSKHLTYLALIVGISVIVARLVEFQFSAIASYEMPNEDELTSFFGFWFSNMNIISLIIQLFLTRRVVGVFGVGTSLFFLPAGIFVGTFAVFVYPHLWSAILLRISDGSLKQSINKSSMELLALPVPVEIKNQTKSYIDIFVDSIATGLGGIILITLSSGFDISIRYISLGSLVLLFIWIYIVFQVRKEYLNSFKIKLEQNKNHSQKSFDISNESVIGGIIKILQNGSDKQILHTLKTIREIQNDAFLPALEKLINHPISEIQLETLRNLYFYKSHSYNSEIENLINDPNEEVREEAFHYLFEHAPQDSIELMEKYIFHEDKKIANSALVSLAIEIK
;
A
#
# COMPACT_ATOMS: atom_id res chain seq x y z
N ALA A 1 -15.12 -2.83 -15.72
CA ALA A 1 -15.65 -4.09 -15.17
C ALA A 1 -17.12 -3.94 -14.77
N ILE A 2 -17.46 -3.13 -13.76
CA ILE A 2 -18.85 -2.98 -13.26
C ILE A 2 -19.84 -2.60 -14.37
N ALA A 3 -19.54 -1.59 -15.19
CA ALA A 3 -20.41 -1.19 -16.30
C ALA A 3 -20.65 -2.30 -17.33
N GLY A 4 -19.62 -3.11 -17.62
CA GLY A 4 -19.74 -4.26 -18.52
C GLY A 4 -20.60 -5.38 -17.91
N GLY A 5 -20.50 -5.60 -16.60
CA GLY A 5 -21.36 -6.55 -15.88
C GLY A 5 -22.84 -6.11 -15.87
N ILE A 6 -23.11 -4.82 -15.68
CA ILE A 6 -24.47 -4.25 -15.75
C ILE A 6 -25.06 -4.41 -17.16
N PHE A 7 -24.28 -4.03 -18.18
CA PHE A 7 -24.72 -4.13 -19.57
C PHE A 7 -24.95 -5.60 -19.96
N GLY A 8 -23.99 -6.47 -19.66
CA GLY A 8 -24.07 -7.90 -19.98
C GLY A 8 -25.27 -8.58 -19.33
N GLY A 9 -25.51 -8.38 -18.03
CA GLY A 9 -26.62 -9.05 -17.35
C GLY A 9 -28.00 -8.56 -17.81
N TYR A 10 -28.18 -7.28 -18.14
CA TYR A 10 -29.46 -6.79 -18.67
C TYR A 10 -29.68 -7.25 -20.11
N LEU A 11 -28.62 -7.27 -20.92
CA LEU A 11 -28.68 -7.85 -22.24
C LEU A 11 -29.08 -9.33 -22.16
N THR A 12 -28.46 -10.10 -21.27
CA THR A 12 -28.83 -11.51 -21.03
C THR A 12 -30.28 -11.65 -20.57
N SER A 13 -30.74 -10.81 -19.64
CA SER A 13 -32.13 -10.87 -19.14
C SER A 13 -33.16 -10.67 -20.25
N ILE A 14 -32.96 -9.65 -21.09
CA ILE A 14 -33.89 -9.35 -22.18
C ILE A 14 -33.81 -10.42 -23.26
N LEU A 15 -32.62 -10.87 -23.63
CA LEU A 15 -32.46 -11.78 -24.76
C LEU A 15 -32.81 -13.23 -24.41
N ALA A 16 -32.62 -13.67 -23.15
CA ALA A 16 -33.00 -15.02 -22.73
C ALA A 16 -34.48 -15.31 -23.00
N GLU A 17 -35.37 -14.35 -22.70
CA GLU A 17 -36.81 -14.51 -22.92
C GLU A 17 -37.22 -14.41 -24.40
N ILE A 18 -36.48 -13.66 -25.22
CA ILE A 18 -36.85 -13.41 -26.62
C ILE A 18 -36.35 -14.51 -27.57
N ILE A 19 -35.09 -14.91 -27.40
CA ILE A 19 -34.41 -15.83 -28.34
C ILE A 19 -34.05 -17.19 -27.72
N GLY A 20 -34.29 -17.38 -26.42
CA GLY A 20 -33.94 -18.59 -25.69
C GLY A 20 -32.48 -18.61 -25.22
N SER A 21 -32.23 -19.31 -24.12
CA SER A 21 -30.94 -19.41 -23.44
C SER A 21 -29.86 -20.09 -24.28
N GLU A 22 -30.24 -21.03 -25.15
CA GLU A 22 -29.30 -21.71 -26.05
C GLU A 22 -28.67 -20.76 -27.07
N ASN A 23 -29.47 -19.84 -27.62
CA ASN A 23 -29.03 -18.90 -28.66
C ASN A 23 -28.18 -17.76 -28.11
N LEU A 24 -28.20 -17.51 -26.79
CA LEU A 24 -27.32 -16.55 -26.13
C LEU A 24 -25.83 -16.90 -26.25
N ILE A 25 -25.50 -18.18 -26.46
CA ILE A 25 -24.12 -18.62 -26.71
C ILE A 25 -23.60 -18.01 -28.01
N LEU A 26 -24.43 -17.94 -29.07
CA LEU A 26 -24.06 -17.34 -30.35
C LEU A 26 -23.77 -15.84 -30.22
N ILE A 27 -24.54 -15.14 -29.39
CA ILE A 27 -24.33 -13.72 -29.10
C ILE A 27 -23.02 -13.51 -28.33
N SER A 28 -22.72 -14.40 -27.39
CA SER A 28 -21.45 -14.38 -26.66
C SER A 28 -20.26 -14.57 -27.61
N ILE A 29 -20.36 -15.49 -28.58
CA ILE A 29 -19.36 -15.68 -29.64
C ILE A 29 -19.20 -14.41 -30.47
N PHE A 30 -20.30 -13.78 -30.87
CA PHE A 30 -20.27 -12.54 -31.65
C PHE A 30 -19.57 -11.40 -30.89
N MET A 31 -19.92 -11.18 -29.61
CA MET A 31 -19.30 -10.14 -28.79
C MET A 31 -17.80 -10.40 -28.56
N LEU A 32 -17.42 -11.65 -28.28
CA LEU A 32 -16.01 -12.02 -28.12
C LEU A 32 -15.22 -11.88 -29.42
N SER A 33 -15.81 -12.25 -30.55
CA SER A 33 -15.21 -12.05 -31.87
C SER A 33 -14.96 -10.57 -32.16
N TRP A 34 -15.87 -9.68 -31.74
CA TRP A 34 -15.70 -8.23 -31.86
C TRP A 34 -14.60 -7.66 -30.97
N CYS A 35 -14.21 -8.33 -29.88
CA CYS A 35 -13.04 -7.93 -29.09
C CYS A 35 -11.72 -8.11 -29.85
N ILE A 36 -11.62 -9.07 -30.75
CA ILE A 36 -10.39 -9.36 -31.53
C ILE A 36 -9.92 -8.16 -32.37
N PRO A 37 -10.75 -7.52 -33.22
CA PRO A 37 -10.32 -6.36 -33.99
C PRO A 37 -10.00 -5.15 -33.11
N ILE A 38 -10.71 -4.94 -32.00
CA ILE A 38 -10.42 -3.86 -31.04
C ILE A 38 -9.04 -4.06 -30.43
N ILE A 39 -8.73 -5.26 -29.94
CA ILE A 39 -7.42 -5.59 -29.37
C ILE A 39 -6.33 -5.43 -30.43
N ASN A 40 -6.55 -5.92 -31.66
CA ASN A 40 -5.58 -5.79 -32.74
C ASN A 40 -5.31 -4.31 -33.10
N SER A 41 -6.34 -3.47 -33.15
CA SER A 41 -6.21 -2.02 -33.40
C SER A 41 -5.44 -1.31 -32.29
N LEU A 42 -5.78 -1.61 -31.03
CA LEU A 42 -5.08 -1.07 -29.85
C LEU A 42 -3.62 -1.51 -29.80
N TRP A 43 -3.33 -2.77 -30.12
CA TRP A 43 -1.96 -3.29 -30.16
C TRP A 43 -1.13 -2.58 -31.23
N LYS A 44 -1.70 -2.45 -32.45
CA LYS A 44 -1.02 -1.81 -33.58
C LYS A 44 -0.70 -0.34 -33.31
N ASN A 45 -1.60 0.39 -32.64
CA ASN A 45 -1.44 1.82 -32.38
C ASN A 45 -0.58 2.14 -31.16
N ASN A 46 -0.61 1.31 -30.09
CA ASN A 46 0.03 1.67 -28.81
C ASN A 46 1.26 0.83 -28.46
N VAL A 47 1.38 -0.41 -28.94
CA VAL A 47 2.44 -1.33 -28.48
C VAL A 47 3.66 -1.31 -29.41
N ILE A 48 3.47 -1.10 -30.72
CA ILE A 48 4.57 -1.08 -31.71
C ILE A 48 5.57 0.06 -31.42
N ASN A 49 5.09 1.20 -30.89
CA ASN A 49 5.95 2.34 -30.54
C ASN A 49 6.59 2.25 -29.14
N TYR A 50 6.12 1.36 -28.25
CA TYR A 50 6.59 1.26 -26.86
C TYR A 50 7.59 0.11 -26.64
N GLN A 51 7.63 -0.87 -27.56
CA GLN A 51 8.46 -2.07 -27.44
C GLN A 51 9.96 -1.84 -27.63
N SER A 52 10.37 -0.73 -28.26
CA SER A 52 11.80 -0.37 -28.41
C SER A 52 12.44 0.04 -27.08
N ASN A 53 11.70 0.68 -26.17
CA ASN A 53 12.21 1.13 -24.87
C ASN A 53 12.17 0.07 -23.76
N ILE A 54 11.29 -0.93 -23.84
CA ILE A 54 11.14 -1.95 -22.78
C ILE A 54 12.10 -3.13 -22.97
N ARG A 55 12.56 -3.42 -24.19
CA ARG A 55 13.46 -4.57 -24.45
C ARG A 55 14.86 -4.39 -23.84
N GLN A 56 15.31 -3.17 -23.59
CA GLN A 56 16.60 -2.90 -22.92
C GLN A 56 16.55 -3.06 -21.38
N LYS A 57 15.37 -3.17 -20.75
CA LYS A 57 15.22 -3.35 -19.29
C LYS A 57 14.89 -4.78 -18.85
N LYS A 58 14.97 -5.76 -19.75
CA LYS A 58 14.77 -7.19 -19.44
C LYS A 58 16.10 -7.91 -19.16
N THR A 59 16.93 -7.33 -18.31
CA THR A 59 17.95 -8.07 -17.56
C THR A 59 17.78 -7.69 -16.09
N THR A 60 17.70 -8.70 -15.22
CA THR A 60 17.49 -8.64 -13.76
C THR A 60 16.05 -8.49 -13.25
N LYS A 61 15.33 -9.61 -13.17
CA LYS A 61 14.93 -10.24 -11.90
C LYS A 61 14.28 -11.57 -12.25
N THR A 62 15.06 -12.63 -12.10
CA THR A 62 14.55 -14.00 -11.97
C THR A 62 13.35 -13.98 -11.02
N PHE A 63 12.29 -14.71 -11.38
CA PHE A 63 11.29 -15.15 -10.41
C PHE A 63 12.06 -15.68 -9.20
N PHE A 64 12.05 -14.97 -8.07
CA PHE A 64 12.74 -15.45 -6.87
C PHE A 64 12.10 -16.78 -6.47
N ASP A 65 12.94 -17.76 -6.16
CA ASP A 65 12.56 -19.11 -5.76
C ASP A 65 11.50 -19.09 -4.65
N HIS A 66 10.33 -19.63 -5.01
CA HIS A 66 9.16 -19.93 -4.17
C HIS A 66 8.47 -18.75 -3.42
N PRO A 67 7.48 -18.09 -4.07
CA PRO A 67 6.49 -17.23 -3.41
C PRO A 67 5.82 -17.89 -2.19
N LEU A 68 5.66 -19.21 -2.22
CA LEU A 68 5.17 -20.02 -1.10
C LEU A 68 6.05 -19.90 0.16
N LYS A 69 7.38 -19.86 -0.02
CA LYS A 69 8.34 -19.74 1.09
C LYS A 69 8.28 -18.36 1.72
N LEU A 70 8.05 -17.31 0.91
CA LEU A 70 7.81 -15.93 1.34
C LEU A 70 6.47 -15.76 2.07
N ILE A 71 5.41 -16.39 1.58
CA ILE A 71 4.10 -16.37 2.27
C ILE A 71 4.22 -17.08 3.61
N ARG A 72 4.87 -18.25 3.65
CA ARG A 72 5.03 -19.05 4.88
C ARG A 72 5.99 -18.42 5.88
N SER A 73 6.95 -17.59 5.44
CA SER A 73 7.90 -16.91 6.33
C SER A 73 7.31 -15.68 7.01
N SER A 74 6.25 -15.09 6.44
CA SER A 74 5.56 -13.95 7.04
C SER A 74 4.18 -14.36 7.57
N LYS A 75 4.00 -14.26 8.90
CA LYS A 75 2.70 -14.53 9.55
C LYS A 75 1.56 -13.71 8.93
N HIS A 76 1.82 -12.44 8.61
CA HIS A 76 0.81 -11.55 8.02
C HIS A 76 0.36 -12.01 6.62
N LEU A 77 1.29 -12.42 5.76
CA LEU A 77 0.97 -12.93 4.42
C LEU A 77 0.23 -14.27 4.50
N THR A 78 0.61 -15.15 5.43
CA THR A 78 -0.08 -16.43 5.64
C THR A 78 -1.54 -16.20 6.03
N TYR A 79 -1.80 -15.27 6.97
CA TYR A 79 -3.18 -14.98 7.36
C TYR A 79 -3.99 -14.31 6.24
N LEU A 80 -3.38 -13.43 5.43
CA LEU A 80 -4.04 -12.87 4.25
C LEU A 80 -4.41 -13.96 3.24
N ALA A 81 -3.48 -14.89 2.94
CA ALA A 81 -3.77 -16.02 2.07
C ALA A 81 -4.90 -16.89 2.63
N LEU A 82 -4.94 -17.10 3.95
CA LEU A 82 -5.97 -17.89 4.61
C LEU A 82 -7.35 -17.19 4.58
N ILE A 83 -7.39 -15.87 4.78
CA ILE A 83 -8.61 -15.05 4.60
C ILE A 83 -9.12 -15.15 3.17
N VAL A 84 -8.24 -15.03 2.17
CA VAL A 84 -8.64 -15.14 0.77
C VAL A 84 -9.18 -16.55 0.50
N GLY A 85 -8.45 -17.58 0.90
CA GLY A 85 -8.87 -18.97 0.70
C GLY A 85 -10.23 -19.28 1.32
N ILE A 86 -10.45 -18.93 2.59
CA ILE A 86 -11.74 -19.16 3.25
C ILE A 86 -12.87 -18.33 2.62
N SER A 87 -12.58 -17.08 2.22
CA SER A 87 -13.56 -16.23 1.55
C SER A 87 -14.00 -16.80 0.20
N VAL A 88 -13.09 -17.46 -0.53
CA VAL A 88 -13.39 -18.10 -1.82
C VAL A 88 -14.22 -19.35 -1.61
N ILE A 89 -13.88 -20.20 -0.64
CA ILE A 89 -14.68 -21.39 -0.31
C ILE A 89 -16.10 -20.95 0.08
N VAL A 90 -16.24 -19.98 0.98
CA VAL A 90 -17.55 -19.45 1.39
C VAL A 90 -18.29 -18.87 0.19
N ALA A 91 -17.64 -18.10 -0.68
CA ALA A 91 -18.27 -17.56 -1.88
C ALA A 91 -18.81 -18.65 -2.81
N ARG A 92 -18.11 -19.79 -2.95
CA ARG A 92 -18.60 -20.95 -3.72
C ARG A 92 -19.80 -21.62 -3.07
N LEU A 93 -19.81 -21.78 -1.74
CA LEU A 93 -20.97 -22.32 -1.02
C LEU A 93 -22.18 -21.40 -1.13
N VAL A 94 -21.97 -20.08 -1.06
CA VAL A 94 -23.00 -19.06 -1.21
C VAL A 94 -23.56 -19.07 -2.64
N GLU A 95 -22.69 -19.10 -3.64
CA GLU A 95 -23.06 -19.19 -5.05
C GLU A 95 -23.93 -20.42 -5.33
N PHE A 96 -23.50 -21.59 -4.82
CA PHE A 96 -24.27 -22.82 -4.94
C PHE A 96 -25.65 -22.70 -4.28
N GLN A 97 -25.73 -22.22 -3.03
CA GLN A 97 -27.01 -22.05 -2.33
C GLN A 97 -27.96 -21.13 -3.09
N PHE A 98 -27.45 -20.01 -3.61
CA PHE A 98 -28.24 -19.10 -4.43
C PHE A 98 -28.76 -19.76 -5.71
N SER A 99 -27.87 -20.41 -6.47
CA SER A 99 -28.26 -21.07 -7.72
C SER A 99 -29.22 -22.24 -7.50
N ALA A 100 -29.01 -23.04 -6.46
CA ALA A 100 -29.85 -24.20 -6.16
C ALA A 100 -31.26 -23.81 -5.69
N ILE A 101 -31.38 -22.75 -4.89
CA ILE A 101 -32.69 -22.21 -4.48
C ILE A 101 -33.41 -21.58 -5.68
N ALA A 102 -32.68 -20.84 -6.53
CA ALA A 102 -33.25 -20.25 -7.74
C ALA A 102 -33.74 -21.33 -8.72
N SER A 103 -32.93 -22.37 -8.99
CA SER A 103 -33.33 -23.46 -9.89
C SER A 103 -34.49 -24.31 -9.37
N TYR A 104 -34.66 -24.38 -8.04
CA TYR A 104 -35.80 -25.09 -7.44
C TYR A 104 -37.11 -24.31 -7.61
N GLU A 105 -37.09 -22.98 -7.48
CA GLU A 105 -38.26 -22.11 -7.63
C GLU A 105 -38.60 -21.83 -9.11
N MET A 106 -37.59 -21.85 -9.99
CA MET A 106 -37.72 -21.54 -11.43
C MET A 106 -37.22 -22.73 -12.27
N PRO A 107 -38.09 -23.69 -12.61
CA PRO A 107 -37.72 -24.87 -13.40
C PRO A 107 -37.46 -24.58 -14.88
N ASN A 108 -37.97 -23.44 -15.40
CA ASN A 108 -37.76 -23.03 -16.79
C ASN A 108 -36.37 -22.40 -16.95
N GLU A 109 -35.55 -22.94 -17.86
CA GLU A 109 -34.18 -22.50 -18.09
C GLU A 109 -34.08 -21.05 -18.60
N ASP A 110 -35.04 -20.58 -19.39
CA ASP A 110 -35.08 -19.22 -19.92
C ASP A 110 -35.43 -18.20 -18.84
N GLU A 111 -36.39 -18.54 -17.98
CA GLU A 111 -36.76 -17.72 -16.84
C GLU A 111 -35.62 -17.65 -15.81
N LEU A 112 -34.96 -18.78 -15.54
CA LEU A 112 -33.81 -18.85 -14.65
C LEU A 112 -32.62 -18.04 -15.19
N THR A 113 -32.34 -18.14 -16.49
CA THR A 113 -31.27 -17.38 -17.14
C THR A 113 -31.58 -15.89 -17.13
N SER A 114 -32.84 -15.51 -17.40
CA SER A 114 -33.29 -14.12 -17.32
C SER A 114 -33.13 -13.56 -15.90
N PHE A 115 -33.57 -14.34 -14.91
CA PHE A 115 -33.42 -14.02 -13.48
C PHE A 115 -31.96 -13.79 -13.09
N PHE A 116 -31.04 -14.67 -13.48
CA PHE A 116 -29.61 -14.48 -13.20
C PHE A 116 -29.06 -13.23 -13.87
N GLY A 117 -29.40 -12.97 -15.13
CA GLY A 117 -29.02 -11.75 -15.84
C GLY A 117 -29.48 -10.49 -15.10
N PHE A 118 -30.77 -10.43 -14.76
CA PHE A 118 -31.37 -9.33 -14.02
C PHE A 118 -30.68 -9.12 -12.67
N TRP A 119 -30.57 -10.16 -11.85
CA TRP A 119 -30.00 -10.02 -10.50
C TRP A 119 -28.52 -9.72 -10.50
N PHE A 120 -27.72 -10.30 -11.39
CA PHE A 120 -26.29 -9.98 -11.50
C PHE A 120 -26.07 -8.53 -11.94
N SER A 121 -26.93 -7.98 -12.81
CA SER A 121 -26.87 -6.55 -13.16
C SER A 121 -27.24 -5.64 -11.98
N ASN A 122 -28.35 -5.93 -11.29
CA ASN A 122 -28.77 -5.17 -10.11
C ASN A 122 -27.71 -5.23 -9.00
N MET A 123 -27.09 -6.39 -8.79
CA MET A 123 -25.96 -6.54 -7.88
C MET A 123 -24.78 -5.63 -8.22
N ASN A 124 -24.42 -5.51 -9.50
CA ASN A 124 -23.35 -4.61 -9.93
C ASN A 124 -23.74 -3.13 -9.70
N ILE A 125 -25.01 -2.76 -9.87
CA ILE A 125 -25.51 -1.41 -9.53
C ILE A 125 -25.42 -1.16 -8.02
N ILE A 126 -25.89 -2.09 -7.20
CA ILE A 126 -25.81 -1.99 -5.74
C ILE A 126 -24.35 -1.87 -5.29
N SER A 127 -23.47 -2.70 -5.85
CA SER A 127 -22.02 -2.65 -5.63
C SER A 127 -21.45 -1.26 -5.95
N LEU A 128 -21.83 -0.67 -7.09
CA LEU A 128 -21.41 0.68 -7.47
C LEU A 128 -21.89 1.74 -6.47
N ILE A 129 -23.16 1.68 -6.06
CA ILE A 129 -23.74 2.62 -5.08
C ILE A 129 -23.00 2.50 -3.74
N ILE A 130 -22.80 1.29 -3.24
CA ILE A 130 -22.04 1.06 -2.00
C ILE A 130 -20.61 1.59 -2.16
N GLN A 131 -19.96 1.33 -3.30
CA GLN A 131 -18.60 1.78 -3.57
C GLN A 131 -18.46 3.31 -3.58
N LEU A 132 -19.42 4.02 -4.19
CA LEU A 132 -19.37 5.48 -4.30
C LEU A 132 -19.75 6.20 -2.99
N PHE A 133 -20.78 5.72 -2.29
CA PHE A 133 -21.35 6.43 -1.14
C PHE A 133 -20.95 5.86 0.22
N LEU A 134 -20.87 4.53 0.33
CA LEU A 134 -20.74 3.85 1.61
C LEU A 134 -19.29 3.51 1.94
N THR A 135 -18.50 3.05 0.96
CA THR A 135 -17.11 2.64 1.17
C THR A 135 -16.27 3.76 1.79
N ARG A 136 -16.38 5.00 1.29
CA ARG A 136 -15.63 6.13 1.86
C ARG A 136 -15.98 6.39 3.32
N ARG A 137 -17.26 6.31 3.70
CA ARG A 137 -17.71 6.48 5.08
C ARG A 137 -17.25 5.33 5.97
N VAL A 138 -17.45 4.09 5.53
CA VAL A 138 -17.12 2.89 6.32
C VAL A 138 -15.62 2.84 6.60
N VAL A 139 -14.80 3.02 5.57
CA VAL A 139 -13.34 3.01 5.69
C VAL A 139 -12.85 4.22 6.49
N GLY A 140 -13.43 5.40 6.28
CA GLY A 140 -13.03 6.63 6.96
C GLY A 140 -13.35 6.66 8.45
N VAL A 141 -14.49 6.07 8.86
CA VAL A 141 -14.95 6.06 10.28
C VAL A 141 -14.41 4.86 11.04
N PHE A 142 -14.50 3.65 10.48
CA PHE A 142 -14.15 2.41 11.19
C PHE A 142 -12.69 1.98 10.99
N GLY A 143 -11.99 2.61 10.05
CA GLY A 143 -10.62 2.27 9.68
C GLY A 143 -10.53 1.01 8.82
N VAL A 144 -9.39 0.86 8.16
CA VAL A 144 -9.20 -0.16 7.12
C VAL A 144 -9.26 -1.59 7.68
N GLY A 145 -8.73 -1.82 8.89
CA GLY A 145 -8.73 -3.14 9.53
C GLY A 145 -10.12 -3.61 10.00
N THR A 146 -10.97 -2.70 10.51
CA THR A 146 -12.34 -3.04 10.93
C THR A 146 -13.26 -3.27 9.73
N SER A 147 -12.98 -2.58 8.61
CA SER A 147 -13.76 -2.69 7.37
C SER A 147 -13.77 -4.12 6.80
N LEU A 148 -12.73 -4.92 7.06
CA LEU A 148 -12.66 -6.33 6.64
C LEU A 148 -13.73 -7.21 7.30
N PHE A 149 -14.30 -6.81 8.44
CA PHE A 149 -15.35 -7.58 9.12
C PHE A 149 -16.73 -7.42 8.48
N PHE A 150 -16.96 -6.35 7.70
CA PHE A 150 -18.28 -6.09 7.11
C PHE A 150 -18.68 -7.20 6.13
N LEU A 151 -17.74 -7.71 5.34
CA LEU A 151 -18.00 -8.79 4.38
C LEU A 151 -18.46 -10.09 5.07
N PRO A 152 -17.67 -10.71 5.98
CA PRO A 152 -18.12 -11.93 6.64
C PRO A 152 -19.36 -11.71 7.51
N ALA A 153 -19.54 -10.53 8.12
CA ALA A 153 -20.76 -10.22 8.87
C ALA A 153 -22.01 -10.16 7.97
N GLY A 154 -21.92 -9.52 6.81
CA GLY A 154 -23.03 -9.48 5.84
C GLY A 154 -23.39 -10.87 5.31
N ILE A 155 -22.37 -11.67 4.96
CA ILE A 155 -22.58 -13.06 4.51
C ILE A 155 -23.15 -13.91 5.65
N PHE A 156 -22.76 -13.67 6.91
CA PHE A 156 -23.34 -14.35 8.07
C PHE A 156 -24.83 -14.07 8.21
N VAL A 157 -25.26 -12.81 8.14
CA VAL A 157 -26.68 -12.45 8.21
C VAL A 157 -27.46 -13.11 7.07
N GLY A 158 -26.93 -13.08 5.84
CA GLY A 158 -27.56 -13.74 4.70
C GLY A 158 -27.63 -15.26 4.82
N THR A 159 -26.55 -15.90 5.27
CA THR A 159 -26.48 -17.35 5.43
C THR A 159 -27.42 -17.81 6.53
N PHE A 160 -27.52 -17.04 7.62
CA PHE A 160 -28.47 -17.29 8.69
C PHE A 160 -29.92 -17.14 8.19
N ALA A 161 -30.23 -16.14 7.36
CA ALA A 161 -31.54 -16.01 6.76
C ALA A 161 -31.91 -17.23 5.89
N VAL A 162 -30.98 -17.72 5.06
CA VAL A 162 -31.16 -18.93 4.24
C VAL A 162 -31.34 -20.18 5.13
N PHE A 163 -30.59 -20.28 6.23
CA PHE A 163 -30.70 -21.40 7.16
C PHE A 163 -32.10 -21.49 7.79
N VAL A 164 -32.68 -20.36 8.20
CA VAL A 164 -34.02 -20.33 8.84
C VAL A 164 -35.13 -20.46 7.78
N TYR A 165 -35.04 -19.70 6.68
CA TYR A 165 -36.04 -19.64 5.62
C TYR A 165 -35.36 -19.78 4.25
N PRO A 166 -35.13 -21.01 3.75
CA PRO A 166 -34.44 -21.24 2.48
C PRO A 166 -35.37 -20.93 1.29
N HIS A 167 -35.62 -19.64 1.04
CA HIS A 167 -36.46 -19.13 -0.03
C HIS A 167 -35.69 -18.11 -0.87
N LEU A 168 -36.21 -17.80 -2.06
CA LEU A 168 -35.56 -16.92 -3.03
C LEU A 168 -35.09 -15.58 -2.45
N TRP A 169 -35.92 -14.91 -1.64
CA TRP A 169 -35.56 -13.61 -1.04
C TRP A 169 -34.34 -13.70 -0.12
N SER A 170 -34.22 -14.79 0.64
CA SER A 170 -33.09 -15.02 1.57
C SER A 170 -31.80 -15.30 0.80
N ALA A 171 -31.91 -16.05 -0.30
CA ALA A 171 -30.83 -16.36 -1.22
C ALA A 171 -30.33 -15.10 -1.94
N ILE A 172 -31.25 -14.23 -2.37
CA ILE A 172 -30.95 -12.92 -2.94
C ILE A 172 -30.21 -12.05 -1.91
N LEU A 173 -30.70 -11.97 -0.67
CA LEU A 173 -30.05 -11.19 0.39
C LEU A 173 -28.62 -11.68 0.65
N LEU A 174 -28.42 -12.99 0.71
CA LEU A 174 -27.11 -13.61 0.86
C LEU A 174 -26.18 -13.27 -0.32
N ARG A 175 -26.67 -13.44 -1.56
CA ARG A 175 -25.87 -13.19 -2.76
C ARG A 175 -25.51 -11.72 -2.91
N ILE A 176 -26.45 -10.80 -2.64
CA ILE A 176 -26.22 -9.35 -2.61
C ILE A 176 -25.14 -9.02 -1.58
N SER A 177 -25.22 -9.58 -0.38
CA SER A 177 -24.25 -9.33 0.68
C SER A 177 -22.84 -9.78 0.28
N ASP A 178 -22.70 -10.99 -0.28
CA ASP A 178 -21.42 -11.50 -0.76
C ASP A 178 -20.84 -10.61 -1.88
N GLY A 179 -21.54 -10.47 -3.00
CA GLY A 179 -20.95 -9.81 -4.17
C GLY A 179 -20.79 -8.29 -4.01
N SER A 180 -21.73 -7.60 -3.35
CA SER A 180 -21.67 -6.14 -3.23
C SER A 180 -20.60 -5.71 -2.23
N LEU A 181 -20.54 -6.31 -1.04
CA LEU A 181 -19.54 -5.98 -0.01
C LEU A 181 -18.13 -6.41 -0.43
N LYS A 182 -18.00 -7.51 -1.18
CA LYS A 182 -16.71 -8.01 -1.68
C LYS A 182 -16.11 -7.04 -2.70
N GLN A 183 -16.91 -6.59 -3.66
CA GLN A 183 -16.45 -5.69 -4.72
C GLN A 183 -16.25 -4.24 -4.26
N SER A 184 -16.98 -3.79 -3.24
CA SER A 184 -16.90 -2.43 -2.72
C SER A 184 -15.95 -2.34 -1.50
N ILE A 185 -16.45 -2.61 -0.29
CA ILE A 185 -15.75 -2.37 0.97
C ILE A 185 -14.50 -3.24 1.09
N ASN A 186 -14.60 -4.55 0.83
CA ASN A 186 -13.47 -5.45 1.04
C ASN A 186 -12.34 -5.18 0.04
N LYS A 187 -12.67 -5.00 -1.24
CA LYS A 187 -11.68 -4.66 -2.28
C LYS A 187 -10.97 -3.35 -1.98
N SER A 188 -11.72 -2.28 -1.68
CA SER A 188 -11.12 -0.99 -1.34
C SER A 188 -10.28 -1.05 -0.06
N SER A 189 -10.74 -1.78 0.97
CA SER A 189 -9.98 -1.96 2.22
C SER A 189 -8.67 -2.71 1.98
N MET A 190 -8.69 -3.76 1.16
CA MET A 190 -7.50 -4.53 0.82
C MET A 190 -6.49 -3.69 0.01
N GLU A 191 -6.97 -2.85 -0.91
CA GLU A 191 -6.11 -1.93 -1.68
C GLU A 191 -5.43 -0.89 -0.79
N LEU A 192 -6.15 -0.37 0.20
CA LEU A 192 -5.63 0.58 1.19
C LEU A 192 -4.64 -0.07 2.17
N LEU A 193 -4.92 -1.29 2.66
CA LEU A 193 -3.98 -2.05 3.49
C LEU A 193 -2.67 -2.35 2.76
N ALA A 194 -2.71 -2.41 1.43
CA ALA A 194 -1.56 -2.67 0.58
C ALA A 194 -0.80 -1.40 0.16
N LEU A 195 -1.15 -0.21 0.67
CA LEU A 195 -0.39 1.03 0.42
C LEU A 195 1.02 1.04 1.08
N PRO A 196 1.21 0.54 2.31
CA PRO A 196 2.51 0.57 2.99
C PRO A 196 3.49 -0.55 2.56
N VAL A 197 3.11 -1.39 1.58
CA VAL A 197 3.91 -2.53 1.13
C VAL A 197 4.65 -2.16 -0.16
N PRO A 198 5.98 -2.40 -0.26
CA PRO A 198 6.74 -2.16 -1.49
C PRO A 198 6.06 -2.80 -2.71
N VAL A 199 5.96 -2.06 -3.80
CA VAL A 199 5.16 -2.42 -4.99
C VAL A 199 5.62 -3.76 -5.58
N GLU A 200 6.90 -4.10 -5.48
CA GLU A 200 7.48 -5.35 -5.96
C GLU A 200 6.99 -6.57 -5.17
N ILE A 201 6.89 -6.45 -3.85
CA ILE A 201 6.41 -7.52 -2.96
C ILE A 201 4.89 -7.62 -3.05
N LYS A 202 4.20 -6.47 -3.15
CA LYS A 202 2.75 -6.38 -3.34
C LYS A 202 2.30 -7.09 -4.60
N ASN A 203 2.92 -6.79 -5.75
CA ASN A 203 2.47 -7.34 -7.03
C ASN A 203 2.71 -8.85 -7.16
N GLN A 204 3.87 -9.35 -6.68
CA GLN A 204 4.16 -10.79 -6.73
C GLN A 204 3.30 -11.60 -5.75
N THR A 205 3.17 -11.12 -4.51
CA THR A 205 2.38 -11.82 -3.48
C THR A 205 0.90 -11.76 -3.78
N LYS A 206 0.38 -10.59 -4.19
CA LYS A 206 -1.03 -10.41 -4.54
C LYS A 206 -1.41 -11.27 -5.74
N SER A 207 -0.61 -11.25 -6.81
CA SER A 207 -0.90 -12.07 -7.99
C SER A 207 -0.87 -13.56 -7.67
N TYR A 208 0.00 -14.01 -6.76
CA TYR A 208 0.02 -15.41 -6.33
C TYR A 208 -1.21 -15.77 -5.50
N ILE A 209 -1.59 -14.94 -4.51
CA ILE A 209 -2.79 -15.15 -3.70
C ILE A 209 -4.04 -15.12 -4.59
N ASP A 210 -4.19 -14.10 -5.43
CA ASP A 210 -5.37 -13.88 -6.27
C ASP A 210 -5.57 -14.98 -7.33
N ILE A 211 -4.50 -15.66 -7.77
CA ILE A 211 -4.58 -16.69 -8.82
C ILE A 211 -4.48 -18.09 -8.22
N PHE A 212 -3.41 -18.39 -7.49
CA PHE A 212 -3.13 -19.75 -7.03
C PHE A 212 -4.00 -20.14 -5.83
N VAL A 213 -4.11 -19.28 -4.82
CA VAL A 213 -4.93 -19.58 -3.62
C VAL A 213 -6.41 -19.59 -4.00
N ASP A 214 -6.85 -18.67 -4.86
CA ASP A 214 -8.22 -18.65 -5.40
C ASP A 214 -8.56 -19.95 -6.15
N SER A 215 -7.64 -20.45 -6.99
CA SER A 215 -7.83 -21.69 -7.73
C SER A 215 -7.93 -22.92 -6.81
N ILE A 216 -7.02 -23.05 -5.83
CA ILE A 216 -7.06 -24.16 -4.86
C ILE A 216 -8.33 -24.08 -4.01
N ALA A 217 -8.66 -22.89 -3.50
CA ALA A 217 -9.85 -22.69 -2.68
C ALA A 217 -11.13 -22.97 -3.48
N THR A 218 -11.19 -22.60 -4.76
CA THR A 218 -12.30 -22.95 -5.65
C THR A 218 -12.41 -24.46 -5.82
N GLY A 219 -11.28 -25.15 -6.05
CA GLY A 219 -11.26 -26.62 -6.13
C GLY A 219 -11.74 -27.29 -4.85
N LEU A 220 -11.24 -26.85 -3.69
CA LEU A 220 -11.67 -27.34 -2.38
C LEU A 220 -13.16 -27.06 -2.13
N GLY A 221 -13.64 -25.86 -2.46
CA GLY A 221 -15.06 -25.51 -2.38
C GLY A 221 -15.93 -26.43 -3.24
N GLY A 222 -15.48 -26.74 -4.46
CA GLY A 222 -16.15 -27.70 -5.34
C GLY A 222 -16.17 -29.12 -4.78
N ILE A 223 -15.04 -29.61 -4.22
CA ILE A 223 -14.97 -30.93 -3.57
C ILE A 223 -15.93 -30.99 -2.36
N ILE A 224 -15.93 -29.95 -1.53
CA ILE A 224 -16.86 -29.83 -0.39
C ILE A 224 -18.30 -29.91 -0.92
N LEU A 225 -18.64 -29.13 -1.94
CA LEU A 225 -19.99 -29.14 -2.54
C LEU A 225 -20.39 -30.51 -3.07
N ILE A 226 -19.56 -31.16 -3.89
CA ILE A 226 -19.84 -32.49 -4.45
C ILE A 226 -20.02 -33.53 -3.32
N THR A 227 -19.15 -33.47 -2.30
CA THR A 227 -19.24 -34.38 -1.15
C THR A 227 -20.55 -34.19 -0.40
N LEU A 228 -20.94 -32.94 -0.15
CA LEU A 228 -22.18 -32.64 0.57
C LEU A 228 -23.43 -32.92 -0.27
N SER A 229 -23.45 -32.51 -1.54
CA SER A 229 -24.63 -32.60 -2.40
C SER A 229 -24.84 -34.02 -2.94
N SER A 230 -23.82 -34.64 -3.54
CA SER A 230 -23.95 -35.94 -4.20
C SER A 230 -23.62 -37.12 -3.28
N GLY A 231 -22.77 -36.93 -2.28
CA GLY A 231 -22.36 -38.01 -1.38
C GLY A 231 -23.38 -38.34 -0.29
N PHE A 232 -24.05 -37.32 0.24
CA PHE A 232 -24.92 -37.45 1.42
C PHE A 232 -26.35 -36.94 1.20
N ASP A 233 -26.69 -36.47 -0.01
CA ASP A 233 -27.99 -35.90 -0.39
C ASP A 233 -28.49 -34.82 0.59
N ILE A 234 -27.55 -33.97 0.99
CA ILE A 234 -27.73 -33.04 2.10
C ILE A 234 -28.58 -31.84 1.65
N SER A 235 -29.68 -31.60 2.38
CA SER A 235 -30.54 -30.42 2.19
C SER A 235 -29.76 -29.11 2.32
N ILE A 236 -30.20 -28.07 1.58
CA ILE A 236 -29.60 -26.73 1.55
C ILE A 236 -29.29 -26.17 2.95
N ARG A 237 -30.11 -26.48 3.96
CA ARG A 237 -29.95 -26.00 5.35
C ARG A 237 -28.64 -26.46 6.00
N TYR A 238 -28.20 -27.68 5.72
CA TYR A 238 -26.94 -28.19 6.28
C TYR A 238 -25.73 -27.59 5.56
N ILE A 239 -25.85 -27.26 4.27
CA ILE A 239 -24.84 -26.46 3.55
C ILE A 239 -24.76 -25.06 4.17
N SER A 240 -25.89 -24.45 4.54
CA SER A 240 -25.91 -23.19 5.29
C SER A 240 -25.24 -23.34 6.66
N LEU A 241 -25.47 -24.45 7.38
CA LEU A 241 -24.83 -24.72 8.68
C LEU A 241 -23.30 -24.84 8.53
N GLY A 242 -22.81 -25.60 7.55
CA GLY A 242 -21.38 -25.68 7.24
C GLY A 242 -20.79 -24.32 6.85
N SER A 243 -21.55 -23.51 6.09
CA SER A 243 -21.15 -22.14 5.73
C SER A 243 -21.06 -21.23 6.96
N LEU A 244 -21.99 -21.34 7.92
CA LEU A 244 -21.94 -20.60 9.19
C LEU A 244 -20.70 -20.96 10.02
N VAL A 245 -20.34 -22.24 10.09
CA VAL A 245 -19.11 -22.69 10.77
C VAL A 245 -17.87 -22.08 10.12
N LEU A 246 -17.78 -22.12 8.78
CA LEU A 246 -16.68 -21.48 8.05
C LEU A 246 -16.66 -19.96 8.25
N LEU A 247 -17.81 -19.30 8.36
CA LEU A 247 -17.90 -17.88 8.64
C LEU A 247 -17.39 -17.53 10.05
N PHE A 248 -17.68 -18.34 11.06
CA PHE A 248 -17.10 -18.16 12.40
C PHE A 248 -15.57 -18.26 12.36
N ILE A 249 -15.05 -19.27 11.65
CA ILE A 249 -13.60 -19.42 11.44
C ILE A 249 -13.05 -18.18 10.73
N TRP A 250 -13.71 -17.71 9.67
CA TRP A 250 -13.30 -16.53 8.93
C TRP A 250 -13.26 -15.27 9.80
N ILE A 251 -14.32 -14.99 10.57
CA ILE A 251 -14.38 -13.86 11.51
C ILE A 251 -13.23 -13.94 12.53
N TYR A 252 -12.95 -15.13 13.06
CA TYR A 252 -11.84 -15.36 13.98
C TYR A 252 -10.48 -15.04 13.34
N ILE A 253 -10.26 -15.43 12.08
CA ILE A 253 -9.02 -15.12 11.35
C ILE A 253 -8.90 -13.62 11.09
N VAL A 254 -9.98 -12.94 10.72
CA VAL A 254 -9.97 -11.48 10.54
C VAL A 254 -9.58 -10.78 11.85
N PHE A 255 -10.05 -11.28 12.99
CA PHE A 255 -9.63 -10.79 14.31
C PHE A 255 -8.13 -10.96 14.57
N GLN A 256 -7.57 -12.12 14.25
CA GLN A 256 -6.12 -12.34 14.36
C GLN A 256 -5.31 -11.42 13.43
N VAL A 257 -5.76 -11.21 12.19
CA VAL A 257 -5.09 -10.31 11.25
C VAL A 257 -5.07 -8.88 11.75
N ARG A 258 -6.19 -8.40 12.29
CA ARG A 258 -6.26 -7.05 12.86
C ARG A 258 -5.24 -6.89 13.99
N LYS A 259 -5.13 -7.88 14.89
CA LYS A 259 -4.17 -7.87 16.01
C LYS A 259 -2.72 -7.86 15.51
N GLU A 260 -2.38 -8.72 14.55
CA GLU A 260 -1.04 -8.81 13.97
C GLU A 260 -0.66 -7.58 13.14
N TYR A 261 -1.61 -6.97 12.43
CA TYR A 261 -1.39 -5.70 11.72
C TYR A 261 -1.06 -4.58 12.70
N LEU A 262 -1.86 -4.45 13.78
CA LEU A 262 -1.60 -3.45 14.83
C LEU A 262 -0.26 -3.70 15.52
N ASN A 263 0.09 -4.95 15.79
CA ASN A 263 1.40 -5.31 16.34
C ASN A 263 2.54 -4.97 15.37
N SER A 264 2.40 -5.32 14.10
CA SER A 264 3.43 -5.02 13.08
C SER A 264 3.60 -3.51 12.88
N PHE A 265 2.50 -2.75 12.96
CA PHE A 265 2.53 -1.29 12.92
C PHE A 265 3.17 -0.70 14.18
N LYS A 266 2.83 -1.21 15.37
CA LYS A 266 3.44 -0.82 16.63
C LYS A 266 4.94 -1.11 16.65
N ILE A 267 5.37 -2.30 16.21
CA ILE A 267 6.79 -2.67 16.09
C ILE A 267 7.50 -1.74 15.11
N LYS A 268 6.88 -1.39 13.98
CA LYS A 268 7.47 -0.42 13.03
C LYS A 268 7.57 0.98 13.60
N LEU A 269 6.57 1.43 14.38
CA LEU A 269 6.61 2.72 15.07
C LEU A 269 7.62 2.73 16.22
N GLU A 270 7.76 1.62 16.95
CA GLU A 270 8.77 1.43 18.00
C GLU A 270 10.17 1.30 17.40
N GLN A 271 10.31 0.69 16.23
CA GLN A 271 11.57 0.70 15.47
C GLN A 271 11.87 2.09 14.91
N ASN A 272 10.87 2.88 14.50
CA ASN A 272 11.08 4.26 14.06
C ASN A 272 11.38 5.21 15.24
N LYS A 273 10.73 5.03 16.39
CA LYS A 273 11.09 5.70 17.65
C LYS A 273 12.47 5.27 18.12
N ASN A 274 12.78 3.99 18.07
CA ASN A 274 14.13 3.50 18.36
C ASN A 274 15.12 3.86 17.27
N HIS A 275 14.72 4.31 16.08
CA HIS A 275 15.62 4.94 15.10
C HIS A 275 15.82 6.44 15.37
N SER A 276 14.85 7.10 16.03
CA SER A 276 15.00 8.49 16.49
C SER A 276 15.59 8.60 17.92
N GLN A 277 15.68 7.49 18.66
CA GLN A 277 16.23 7.42 20.03
C GLN A 277 17.38 6.42 20.21
N LYS A 278 17.63 5.52 19.25
CA LYS A 278 19.01 5.05 19.09
C LYS A 278 19.74 6.22 18.45
N SER A 279 20.49 6.94 19.27
CA SER A 279 21.84 7.31 18.86
C SER A 279 22.34 6.18 17.97
N PHE A 280 22.54 6.47 16.69
CA PHE A 280 23.20 5.57 15.76
C PHE A 280 24.42 5.00 16.49
N ASP A 281 24.33 3.76 16.98
CA ASP A 281 25.44 3.12 17.66
C ASP A 281 26.42 2.69 16.57
N ILE A 282 27.10 3.70 16.00
CA ILE A 282 28.20 3.55 15.06
C ILE A 282 29.47 3.34 15.87
N SER A 283 29.41 2.53 16.91
CA SER A 283 30.57 1.94 17.57
C SER A 283 31.26 0.89 16.68
N ASN A 284 30.79 0.67 15.45
CA ASN A 284 31.63 0.10 14.40
C ASN A 284 32.63 1.17 13.94
N GLU A 285 33.79 1.18 14.59
CA GLU A 285 34.98 1.96 14.22
C GLU A 285 35.29 1.88 12.71
N SER A 286 34.98 0.75 12.08
CA SER A 286 35.08 0.55 10.63
C SER A 286 34.15 1.43 9.78
N VAL A 287 32.94 1.74 10.25
CA VAL A 287 31.98 2.58 9.52
C VAL A 287 32.34 4.05 9.69
N ILE A 288 32.70 4.47 10.90
CA ILE A 288 33.24 5.82 11.16
C ILE A 288 34.49 6.05 10.32
N GLY A 289 35.43 5.10 10.31
CA GLY A 289 36.65 5.18 9.48
C GLY A 289 36.34 5.28 7.98
N GLY A 290 35.32 4.56 7.50
CA GLY A 290 34.84 4.66 6.12
C GLY A 290 34.28 6.04 5.77
N ILE A 291 33.46 6.60 6.66
CA ILE A 291 32.88 7.95 6.52
C ILE A 291 33.99 9.01 6.55
N ILE A 292 34.91 8.94 7.51
CA ILE A 292 36.08 9.85 7.60
C ILE A 292 36.89 9.79 6.30
N LYS A 293 37.12 8.59 5.75
CA LYS A 293 37.86 8.43 4.49
C LYS A 293 37.15 9.09 3.30
N ILE A 294 35.81 9.05 3.26
CA ILE A 294 35.03 9.74 2.23
C ILE A 294 35.08 11.25 2.43
N LEU A 295 35.00 11.74 3.67
CA LEU A 295 35.11 13.18 3.96
C LEU A 295 36.49 13.74 3.60
N GLN A 296 37.56 12.95 3.74
CA GLN A 296 38.93 13.38 3.43
C GLN A 296 39.30 13.25 1.95
N ASN A 297 38.89 12.15 1.29
CA ASN A 297 39.40 11.77 -0.04
C ASN A 297 38.29 11.48 -1.07
N GLY A 298 37.02 11.70 -0.73
CA GLY A 298 35.89 11.48 -1.63
C GLY A 298 35.80 12.55 -2.72
N SER A 299 35.00 12.27 -3.75
CA SER A 299 34.61 13.32 -4.71
C SER A 299 33.65 14.32 -4.05
N ASP A 300 33.58 15.55 -4.57
CA ASP A 300 32.74 16.62 -4.04
C ASP A 300 31.28 16.18 -3.79
N LYS A 301 30.70 15.41 -4.72
CA LYS A 301 29.33 14.86 -4.58
C LYS A 301 29.21 13.86 -3.44
N GLN A 302 30.23 13.04 -3.22
CA GLN A 302 30.26 12.08 -2.13
C GLN A 302 30.44 12.78 -0.79
N ILE A 303 31.31 13.79 -0.72
CA ILE A 303 31.50 14.62 0.48
C ILE A 303 30.19 15.30 0.85
N LEU A 304 29.53 15.97 -0.11
CA LEU A 304 28.27 16.68 0.13
C LEU A 304 27.15 15.75 0.62
N HIS A 305 27.00 14.57 0.00
CA HIS A 305 26.01 13.60 0.44
C HIS A 305 26.30 13.07 1.86
N THR A 306 27.58 12.86 2.15
CA THR A 306 28.04 12.39 3.46
C THR A 306 27.77 13.43 4.53
N LEU A 307 28.12 14.71 4.29
CA LEU A 307 27.83 15.82 5.21
C LEU A 307 26.34 15.92 5.57
N LYS A 308 25.44 15.77 4.59
CA LYS A 308 23.99 15.79 4.83
C LYS A 308 23.51 14.61 5.67
N THR A 309 24.21 13.47 5.60
CA THR A 309 23.86 12.23 6.29
C THR A 309 24.41 12.22 7.73
N ILE A 310 25.63 12.73 7.96
CA ILE A 310 26.27 12.68 9.28
C ILE A 310 25.69 13.67 10.30
N ARG A 311 24.91 14.67 9.84
CA ARG A 311 24.25 15.66 10.72
C ARG A 311 23.34 15.03 11.77
N GLU A 312 22.74 13.88 11.47
CA GLU A 312 21.87 13.15 12.40
C GLU A 312 22.64 12.27 13.39
N ILE A 313 23.93 12.02 13.16
CA ILE A 313 24.75 11.05 13.89
C ILE A 313 25.53 11.71 15.04
N GLN A 314 25.99 12.97 14.86
CA GLN A 314 26.70 13.79 15.87
C GLN A 314 27.79 13.02 16.64
N ASN A 315 28.96 12.80 16.01
CA ASN A 315 30.07 12.05 16.59
C ASN A 315 31.40 12.82 16.48
N ASP A 316 32.07 13.03 17.63
CA ASP A 316 33.31 13.82 17.73
C ASP A 316 34.46 13.29 16.85
N ALA A 317 34.44 12.01 16.45
CA ALA A 317 35.44 11.44 15.54
C ALA A 317 35.45 12.12 14.15
N PHE A 318 34.38 12.82 13.77
CA PHE A 318 34.30 13.54 12.51
C PHE A 318 34.95 14.94 12.56
N LEU A 319 35.18 15.50 13.75
CA LEU A 319 35.70 16.87 13.93
C LEU A 319 36.99 17.15 13.14
N PRO A 320 38.03 16.27 13.14
CA PRO A 320 39.25 16.53 12.38
C PRO A 320 39.05 16.53 10.86
N ALA A 321 38.01 15.83 10.37
CA ALA A 321 37.66 15.84 8.95
C ALA A 321 36.83 17.09 8.60
N LEU A 322 35.92 17.50 9.47
CA LEU A 322 35.11 18.71 9.29
C LEU A 322 35.97 19.98 9.33
N GLU A 323 36.95 20.06 10.23
CA GLU A 323 37.89 21.19 10.32
C GLU A 323 38.59 21.48 8.99
N LYS A 324 39.02 20.43 8.27
CA LYS A 324 39.64 20.57 6.95
C LYS A 324 38.68 21.04 5.87
N LEU A 325 37.38 20.79 6.03
CA LEU A 325 36.34 21.13 5.06
C LEU A 325 35.80 22.57 5.24
N ILE A 326 36.14 23.27 6.34
CA ILE A 326 35.78 24.67 6.57
C ILE A 326 36.26 25.57 5.41
N ASN A 327 37.49 25.30 4.92
CA ASN A 327 38.12 26.07 3.84
C ASN A 327 38.05 25.37 2.46
N HIS A 328 37.06 24.50 2.24
CA HIS A 328 36.91 23.78 0.98
C HIS A 328 36.58 24.75 -0.18
N PRO A 329 37.13 24.57 -1.40
CA PRO A 329 36.89 25.49 -2.53
C PRO A 329 35.44 25.57 -3.04
N ILE A 330 34.54 24.73 -2.53
CA ILE A 330 33.14 24.66 -2.96
C ILE A 330 32.26 25.17 -1.83
N SER A 331 31.55 26.27 -2.08
CA SER A 331 30.69 26.91 -1.08
C SER A 331 29.60 26.01 -0.52
N GLU A 332 29.02 25.10 -1.32
CA GLU A 332 28.01 24.13 -0.84
C GLU A 332 28.57 23.17 0.22
N ILE A 333 29.85 22.80 0.12
CA ILE A 333 30.52 21.93 1.10
C ILE A 333 30.84 22.73 2.36
N GLN A 334 31.27 23.98 2.24
CA GLN A 334 31.50 24.86 3.39
C GLN A 334 30.21 25.08 4.18
N LEU A 335 29.10 25.38 3.49
CA LEU A 335 27.77 25.55 4.08
C LEU A 335 27.34 24.33 4.88
N GLU A 336 27.38 23.14 4.26
CA GLU A 336 26.99 21.90 4.96
C GLU A 336 27.98 21.50 6.06
N THR A 337 29.25 21.91 5.96
CA THR A 337 30.23 21.73 7.05
C THR A 337 29.88 22.60 8.26
N LEU A 338 29.57 23.88 8.05
CA LEU A 338 29.15 24.81 9.12
C LEU A 338 27.87 24.32 9.81
N ARG A 339 26.89 23.85 9.04
CA ARG A 339 25.64 23.25 9.57
C ARG A 339 25.89 22.01 10.42
N ASN A 340 26.92 21.23 10.10
CA ASN A 340 27.31 20.09 10.92
C ASN A 340 27.99 20.55 12.20
N LEU A 341 28.95 21.49 12.09
CA LEU A 341 29.69 22.03 13.22
C LEU A 341 28.79 22.71 14.26
N TYR A 342 27.69 23.33 13.84
CA TYR A 342 26.70 23.97 14.74
C TYR A 342 26.21 23.07 15.88
N PHE A 343 26.17 21.74 15.70
CA PHE A 343 25.70 20.83 16.75
C PHE A 343 26.80 20.39 17.74
N TYR A 344 28.08 20.72 17.48
CA TYR A 344 29.22 20.30 18.30
C TYR A 344 29.64 21.37 19.31
N LYS A 345 28.97 21.41 20.46
CA LYS A 345 29.25 22.41 21.52
C LYS A 345 30.58 22.22 22.26
N SER A 346 31.24 21.08 22.10
CA SER A 346 32.46 20.73 22.86
C SER A 346 33.74 21.36 22.31
N HIS A 347 33.74 21.81 21.06
CA HIS A 347 34.89 22.38 20.36
C HIS A 347 34.48 23.64 19.61
N SER A 348 35.29 24.70 19.69
CA SER A 348 35.04 25.98 19.04
C SER A 348 36.05 26.21 17.93
N TYR A 349 35.55 26.51 16.73
CA TYR A 349 36.32 26.90 15.53
C TYR A 349 36.13 28.38 15.19
N ASN A 350 35.98 29.24 16.20
CA ASN A 350 35.60 30.64 16.01
C ASN A 350 36.64 31.39 15.15
N SER A 351 37.94 31.16 15.36
CA SER A 351 39.02 31.81 14.59
C SER A 351 39.01 31.46 13.10
N GLU A 352 38.69 30.21 12.77
CA GLU A 352 38.66 29.72 11.39
C GLU A 352 37.42 30.23 10.67
N ILE A 353 36.28 30.27 11.37
CA ILE A 353 34.97 30.65 10.83
C ILE A 353 34.81 32.18 10.75
N GLU A 354 35.52 32.96 11.57
CA GLU A 354 35.56 34.42 11.46
C GLU A 354 36.02 34.90 10.07
N ASN A 355 36.89 34.14 9.39
CA ASN A 355 37.32 34.47 8.04
C ASN A 355 36.19 34.31 7.01
N LEU A 356 35.24 33.42 7.27
CA LEU A 356 34.09 33.13 6.38
C LEU A 356 32.98 34.18 6.47
N ILE A 357 33.05 35.10 7.44
CA ILE A 357 32.16 36.26 7.51
C ILE A 357 32.29 37.14 6.25
N ASN A 358 33.45 37.13 5.60
CA ASN A 358 33.73 37.90 4.38
C ASN A 358 33.60 37.06 3.09
N ASP A 359 33.04 35.85 3.17
CA ASP A 359 32.92 34.97 2.01
C ASP A 359 32.05 35.62 0.90
N PRO A 360 32.39 35.49 -0.39
CA PRO A 360 31.56 36.02 -1.48
C PRO A 360 30.14 35.42 -1.50
N ASN A 361 29.95 34.18 -1.03
CA ASN A 361 28.67 33.50 -0.98
C ASN A 361 27.83 33.94 0.23
N GLU A 362 26.59 34.35 -0.02
CA GLU A 362 25.67 34.83 1.00
C GLU A 362 25.29 33.74 2.01
N GLU A 363 24.96 32.54 1.54
CA GLU A 363 24.53 31.44 2.42
C GLU A 363 25.66 31.01 3.38
N VAL A 364 26.92 31.07 2.92
CA VAL A 364 28.09 30.74 3.75
C VAL A 364 28.31 31.80 4.83
N ARG A 365 28.16 33.09 4.51
CA ARG A 365 28.26 34.17 5.50
C ARG A 365 27.17 34.07 6.57
N GLU A 366 25.93 33.80 6.16
CA GLU A 366 24.80 33.61 7.08
C GLU A 366 25.07 32.44 8.03
N GLU A 367 25.47 31.28 7.52
CA GLU A 367 25.73 30.13 8.37
C GLU A 367 26.97 30.32 9.27
N ALA A 368 27.97 31.10 8.82
CA ALA A 368 29.12 31.47 9.64
C ALA A 368 28.70 32.35 10.83
N PHE A 369 27.83 33.34 10.61
CA PHE A 369 27.26 34.15 11.69
C PHE A 369 26.40 33.31 12.65
N HIS A 370 25.56 32.44 12.10
CA HIS A 370 24.74 31.53 12.88
C HIS A 370 25.58 30.61 13.79
N TYR A 371 26.70 30.10 13.29
CA TYR A 371 27.65 29.33 14.10
C TYR A 371 28.28 30.18 15.22
N LEU A 372 28.78 31.38 14.89
CA LEU A 372 29.50 32.24 15.84
C LEU A 372 28.60 32.73 16.97
N PHE A 373 27.33 33.07 16.70
CA PHE A 373 26.40 33.52 17.73
C PHE A 373 26.10 32.42 18.76
N GLU A 374 25.94 31.16 18.32
CA GLU A 374 25.72 30.03 19.23
C GLU A 374 26.98 29.62 20.02
N HIS A 375 28.17 29.70 19.41
CA HIS A 375 29.43 29.19 19.99
C HIS A 375 30.32 30.26 20.65
N ALA A 376 29.87 31.51 20.73
CA ALA A 376 30.51 32.60 21.48
C ALA A 376 29.54 33.25 22.50
N PRO A 377 28.98 32.50 23.48
CA PRO A 377 27.92 33.00 24.35
C PRO A 377 28.34 34.12 25.32
N GLN A 378 29.65 34.31 25.58
CA GLN A 378 30.13 35.40 26.44
C GLN A 378 30.25 36.74 25.71
N ASP A 379 30.52 36.71 24.40
CA ASP A 379 30.75 37.90 23.56
C ASP A 379 29.68 38.05 22.46
N SER A 380 28.61 37.26 22.50
CA SER A 380 27.59 37.21 21.44
C SER A 380 26.94 38.57 21.23
N ILE A 381 26.65 39.31 22.30
CA ILE A 381 26.06 40.66 22.23
C ILE A 381 27.06 41.65 21.63
N GLU A 382 28.34 41.59 22.01
CA GLU A 382 29.37 42.47 21.45
C GLU A 382 29.64 42.17 19.96
N LEU A 383 29.66 40.89 19.58
CA LEU A 383 29.76 40.46 18.17
C LEU A 383 28.53 40.90 17.37
N MET A 384 27.33 40.73 17.92
CA MET A 384 26.09 41.20 17.30
C MET A 384 26.13 42.71 17.05
N GLU A 385 26.44 43.51 18.07
CA GLU A 385 26.52 44.97 17.93
C GLU A 385 27.59 45.40 16.93
N LYS A 386 28.73 44.70 16.88
CA LYS A 386 29.81 44.98 15.94
C LYS A 386 29.42 44.73 14.48
N TYR A 387 28.66 43.66 14.19
CA TYR A 387 28.40 43.24 12.81
C TYR A 387 27.04 43.69 12.26
N ILE A 388 26.02 43.94 13.09
CA ILE A 388 24.72 44.47 12.64
C ILE A 388 24.86 45.88 12.06
N PHE A 389 25.75 46.70 12.62
CA PHE A 389 25.98 48.09 12.19
C PHE A 389 27.21 48.23 11.28
N HIS A 390 27.67 47.14 10.66
CA HIS A 390 28.85 47.15 9.81
C HIS A 390 28.62 47.99 8.54
N GLU A 391 29.65 48.71 8.07
CA GLU A 391 29.54 49.58 6.89
C GLU A 391 29.23 48.80 5.60
N ASP A 392 29.68 47.54 5.52
CA ASP A 392 29.30 46.62 4.45
C ASP A 392 27.90 46.03 4.68
N LYS A 393 26.96 46.46 3.83
CA LYS A 393 25.57 46.01 3.83
C LYS A 393 25.42 44.50 3.71
N LYS A 394 26.35 43.79 3.05
CA LYS A 394 26.28 42.33 2.89
C LYS A 394 26.48 41.61 4.23
N ILE A 395 27.44 42.11 5.02
CA ILE A 395 27.79 41.57 6.34
C ILE A 395 26.66 41.87 7.32
N ALA A 396 26.19 43.12 7.33
CA ALA A 396 25.06 43.54 8.17
C ALA A 396 23.78 42.74 7.90
N ASN A 397 23.43 42.50 6.63
CA ASN A 397 22.27 41.68 6.26
C ASN A 397 22.42 40.23 6.72
N SER A 398 23.59 39.62 6.52
CA SER A 398 23.82 38.20 6.88
C SER A 398 23.73 38.01 8.40
N ALA A 399 24.25 38.96 9.18
CA ALA A 399 24.13 38.98 10.64
C ALA A 399 22.66 39.12 11.09
N LEU A 400 21.87 40.00 10.44
CA LEU A 400 20.45 40.18 10.74
C LEU A 400 19.60 38.94 10.43
N VAL A 401 19.85 38.27 9.30
CA VAL A 401 19.14 37.04 8.91
C VAL A 401 19.41 35.93 9.93
N SER A 402 20.67 35.78 10.33
CA SER A 402 21.09 34.78 11.34
C SER A 402 20.38 35.01 12.68
N LEU A 403 20.25 36.26 13.11
CA LEU A 403 19.51 36.61 14.32
C LEU A 403 18.01 36.29 14.25
N ALA A 404 17.40 36.51 13.08
CA ALA A 404 15.99 36.20 12.89
C ALA A 404 15.71 34.68 12.96
N ILE A 405 16.72 33.84 12.66
CA ILE A 405 16.62 32.38 12.76
C ILE A 405 16.65 31.94 14.22
N GLU A 406 17.46 32.58 15.06
CA GLU A 406 17.66 32.22 16.48
C GLU A 406 16.46 32.60 17.39
N ILE A 407 15.68 33.61 16.99
CA ILE A 407 14.50 34.09 17.75
C ILE A 407 13.26 33.18 17.54
N LYS A 408 13.32 32.23 16.60
CA LYS A 408 12.17 31.43 16.16
C LYS A 408 12.09 30.07 16.86
#